data_AF-A0AAU6Q852-F1
#
_entry.id   AF-A0AAU6Q852-F1
#
_cell.length_a   1.000
_cell.length_b   1.000
_cell.length_c   1.000
_cell.angle_alpha   90.00
_cell.angle_beta   90.00
_cell.angle_gamma   90.00
#
_symmetry.space_group_name_H-M   'P 1'
#
loop_
_entity.id
_entity.type
_entity.pdbx_description
1 polymer ?
#
loop_
_entity_poly.entity_id
_entity_poly.type
_entity_poly.pdbx_seq_one_letter_code
_entity_poly.pdbx_strand_id
1 'polypeptide(L)'
;MLRFLALLFALTLTSCNITAPPRDNAQWQTSTYGVDVTWRATAPSALGQTSTGHIAGYALAAPLGQSCVVDIDLTRSRYALARVAAHEYMHCAAARYLLPGIPRPDLGAHFESGSEGLAETYARAYVAACGDSLRALGWPDLAVPTCAEAPDPRAVAATIQQ
;
A
#
# COMPACT_ATOMS: atom_id res chain seq x y z
N MET A 1 -6.20 46.04 35.08
CA MET A 1 -5.88 44.60 35.21
C MET A 1 -6.65 43.70 34.24
N LEU A 2 -7.93 43.97 33.95
CA LEU A 2 -8.76 43.11 33.06
C LEU A 2 -8.23 42.96 31.61
N ARG A 3 -7.59 44.00 31.05
CA ARG A 3 -7.03 43.97 29.68
C ARG A 3 -5.77 43.11 29.52
N PHE A 4 -5.01 42.87 30.59
CA PHE A 4 -3.80 42.04 30.53
C PHE A 4 -4.13 40.53 30.57
N LEU A 5 -5.18 40.14 31.28
CA LEU A 5 -5.64 38.73 31.32
C LEU A 5 -6.18 38.25 29.97
N ALA A 6 -6.87 39.13 29.23
CA ALA A 6 -7.44 38.78 27.91
C ALA A 6 -6.35 38.50 26.86
N LEU A 7 -5.20 39.18 26.95
CA LEU A 7 -4.07 38.96 26.03
C LEU A 7 -3.36 37.62 26.30
N LEU A 8 -3.21 37.24 27.58
CA LEU A 8 -2.63 35.96 27.97
C LEU A 8 -3.51 34.77 27.57
N PHE A 9 -4.83 34.90 27.65
CA PHE A 9 -5.77 33.84 27.22
C PHE A 9 -5.78 33.66 25.69
N ALA A 10 -5.61 34.76 24.94
CA ALA A 10 -5.51 34.72 23.47
C ALA A 10 -4.20 34.05 22.99
N LEU A 11 -3.10 34.21 23.74
CA LEU A 11 -1.80 33.59 23.43
C LEU A 11 -1.73 32.10 23.78
N THR A 12 -2.61 31.59 24.66
CA THR A 12 -2.69 30.15 24.96
C THR A 12 -3.56 29.36 23.97
N LEU A 13 -4.32 30.04 23.12
CA LEU A 13 -5.19 29.39 22.10
C LEU A 13 -4.46 29.12 20.77
N THR A 14 -3.21 29.55 20.61
CA THR A 14 -2.47 29.46 19.33
C THR A 14 -1.58 28.22 19.16
N SER A 15 -1.68 27.20 20.00
CA SER A 15 -0.82 26.01 19.85
C SER A 15 -1.59 24.69 19.91
N CYS A 16 -2.47 24.50 18.93
CA CYS A 16 -2.70 23.18 18.35
C CYS A 16 -2.64 23.35 16.83
N ASN A 17 -1.46 23.71 16.31
CA ASN A 17 -1.15 23.36 14.92
C ASN A 17 -1.02 21.84 14.87
N ILE A 18 -2.16 21.14 14.85
CA ILE A 18 -2.20 19.81 14.23
C ILE A 18 -2.10 20.10 12.74
N THR A 19 -0.90 20.42 12.28
CA THR A 19 -0.56 20.17 10.89
C THR A 19 -0.71 18.67 10.78
N ALA A 20 -1.75 18.22 10.05
CA ALA A 20 -1.83 16.81 9.72
C ALA A 20 -0.45 16.40 9.20
N PRO A 21 0.16 15.32 9.72
CA PRO A 21 1.45 14.87 9.20
C PRO A 21 1.31 14.71 7.68
N PRO A 22 2.40 14.77 6.91
CA PRO A 22 2.39 14.69 5.45
C PRO A 22 1.52 13.56 4.86
N ARG A 23 1.08 12.57 5.65
CA ARG A 23 0.07 11.54 5.38
C ARG A 23 -1.09 11.96 4.49
N ASP A 24 -1.58 13.19 4.55
CA ASP A 24 -2.71 13.63 3.71
C ASP A 24 -2.33 13.90 2.25
N ASN A 25 -1.03 13.91 1.91
CA ASN A 25 -0.45 13.87 0.57
C ASN A 25 0.92 13.16 0.57
N ALA A 26 1.10 12.10 1.38
CA ALA A 26 2.42 11.52 1.58
C ALA A 26 2.81 10.75 0.33
N GLN A 27 3.93 11.13 -0.27
CA GLN A 27 4.56 10.39 -1.35
C GLN A 27 5.96 9.96 -0.93
N TRP A 28 6.31 8.71 -1.18
CA TRP A 28 7.65 8.19 -0.98
C TRP A 28 7.98 7.14 -2.02
N GLN A 29 9.25 6.76 -2.11
CA GLN A 29 9.74 5.80 -3.08
C GLN A 29 10.43 4.65 -2.38
N THR A 30 10.27 3.45 -2.95
CA THR A 30 10.95 2.24 -2.50
C THR A 30 11.47 1.48 -3.71
N SER A 31 12.55 0.72 -3.52
CA SER A 31 13.02 -0.25 -4.49
C SER A 31 13.14 -1.60 -3.81
N THR A 32 12.32 -2.57 -4.24
CA THR A 32 12.34 -3.95 -3.73
C THR A 32 12.44 -4.87 -4.92
N TYR A 33 13.38 -5.82 -4.91
CA TYR A 33 13.68 -6.65 -6.07
C TYR A 33 13.79 -5.86 -7.39
N GLY A 34 14.42 -4.69 -7.41
CA GLY A 34 14.55 -3.87 -8.64
C GLY A 34 13.22 -3.40 -9.26
N VAL A 35 12.13 -3.40 -8.48
CA VAL A 35 10.85 -2.77 -8.79
C VAL A 35 10.80 -1.45 -8.02
N ASP A 36 10.87 -0.35 -8.75
CA ASP A 36 10.75 0.99 -8.18
C ASP A 36 9.28 1.40 -8.09
N VAL A 37 8.82 1.69 -6.87
CA VAL A 37 7.44 2.08 -6.59
C VAL A 37 7.40 3.47 -5.96
N THR A 38 6.60 4.35 -6.56
CA THR A 38 6.19 5.61 -5.95
C THR A 38 4.86 5.39 -5.24
N TRP A 39 4.88 5.40 -3.92
CA TRP A 39 3.68 5.27 -3.10
C TRP A 39 3.05 6.62 -2.86
N ARG A 40 1.72 6.71 -2.89
CA ARG A 40 0.98 7.91 -2.52
C ARG A 40 -0.17 7.55 -1.58
N ALA A 41 -0.19 8.17 -0.42
CA ALA A 41 -1.36 8.14 0.45
C ALA A 41 -2.45 9.04 -0.16
N THR A 42 -3.67 8.52 -0.27
CA THR A 42 -4.81 9.27 -0.77
C THR A 42 -5.72 9.73 0.35
N ALA A 43 -6.51 10.76 0.07
CA ALA A 43 -7.57 11.17 0.97
C ALA A 43 -8.59 10.02 1.16
N PRO A 44 -9.26 9.92 2.32
CA PRO A 44 -10.22 8.86 2.58
C PRO A 44 -11.30 8.78 1.49
N SER A 45 -11.47 7.59 0.93
CA SER A 45 -12.37 7.22 -0.17
C SER A 45 -12.12 7.92 -1.50
N ALA A 46 -10.98 8.59 -1.68
CA ALA A 46 -10.65 9.28 -2.94
C ALA A 46 -10.44 8.33 -4.13
N LEU A 47 -10.13 7.05 -3.86
CA LEU A 47 -10.04 6.01 -4.89
C LEU A 47 -11.41 5.55 -5.42
N GLY A 48 -12.51 5.95 -4.78
CA GLY A 48 -13.85 5.59 -5.20
C GLY A 48 -14.30 4.20 -4.74
N GLN A 49 -15.20 3.60 -5.52
CA GLN A 49 -15.84 2.32 -5.21
C GLN A 49 -16.19 1.56 -6.49
N THR A 50 -16.19 0.24 -6.39
CA THR A 50 -16.71 -0.69 -7.39
C THR A 50 -18.07 -1.23 -6.92
N SER A 51 -18.69 -2.10 -7.73
CA SER A 51 -19.89 -2.83 -7.31
C SER A 51 -19.67 -3.74 -6.10
N THR A 52 -18.42 -4.09 -5.79
CA THR A 52 -18.04 -4.99 -4.69
C THR A 52 -17.54 -4.26 -3.44
N GLY A 53 -17.37 -2.93 -3.49
CA GLY A 53 -17.03 -2.12 -2.32
C GLY A 53 -16.09 -0.96 -2.62
N HIS A 54 -15.56 -0.35 -1.55
CA HIS A 54 -14.59 0.73 -1.67
C HIS A 54 -13.22 0.23 -2.10
N ILE A 55 -12.54 1.01 -2.93
CA ILE A 55 -11.17 0.72 -3.37
C ILE A 55 -10.19 1.17 -2.28
N ALA A 56 -9.33 0.25 -1.82
CA ALA A 56 -8.35 0.53 -0.75
C ALA A 56 -6.93 0.80 -1.29
N GLY A 57 -6.64 0.31 -2.50
CA GLY A 57 -5.36 0.47 -3.19
C GLY A 57 -5.57 0.50 -4.71
N TYR A 58 -4.63 1.10 -5.42
CA TYR A 58 -4.60 1.10 -6.88
C TYR A 58 -3.17 1.25 -7.40
N ALA A 59 -2.73 0.30 -8.20
CA ALA A 59 -1.45 0.35 -8.89
C ALA A 59 -1.58 0.83 -10.35
N LEU A 60 -0.67 1.72 -10.76
CA LEU A 60 -0.46 2.11 -12.15
C LEU A 60 1.00 1.85 -12.52
N ALA A 61 1.22 0.81 -13.34
CA ALA A 61 2.54 0.50 -13.89
C ALA A 61 2.66 1.03 -15.32
N ALA A 62 3.73 1.76 -15.61
CA ALA A 62 4.13 2.06 -16.98
C ALA A 62 4.55 0.79 -17.73
N PRO A 63 4.52 0.78 -19.08
CA PRO A 63 4.93 -0.38 -19.87
C PRO A 63 6.28 -0.94 -19.42
N LEU A 64 6.38 -2.27 -19.32
CA LEU A 64 7.57 -2.99 -18.88
C LEU A 64 8.03 -2.64 -17.44
N GLY A 65 7.17 -2.02 -16.63
CA GLY A 65 7.48 -1.64 -15.25
C GLY A 65 8.56 -0.56 -15.13
N GLN A 66 8.72 0.32 -16.14
CA GLN A 66 9.70 1.42 -16.10
C GLN A 66 9.43 2.45 -15.00
N SER A 67 8.18 2.58 -14.60
CA SER A 67 7.76 3.30 -13.40
C SER A 67 6.51 2.64 -12.86
N CYS A 68 6.33 2.64 -11.54
CA CYS A 68 5.06 2.25 -10.93
C CYS A 68 4.66 3.26 -9.87
N VAL A 69 3.37 3.58 -9.86
CA VAL A 69 2.75 4.41 -8.83
C VAL A 69 1.70 3.56 -8.13
N VAL A 70 1.71 3.56 -6.80
CA VAL A 70 0.70 2.88 -5.99
C VAL A 70 0.02 3.90 -5.10
N ASP A 71 -1.28 4.05 -5.29
CA ASP A 71 -2.15 4.87 -4.47
C ASP A 71 -2.80 4.02 -3.39
N ILE A 72 -2.74 4.45 -2.13
CA ILE A 72 -3.35 3.73 -1.00
C ILE A 72 -4.22 4.66 -0.17
N ASP A 73 -5.46 4.23 0.06
CA ASP A 73 -6.31 4.82 1.09
C ASP A 73 -5.96 4.20 2.44
N LEU A 74 -5.13 4.91 3.22
CA LEU A 74 -4.67 4.45 4.53
C LEU A 74 -5.80 4.36 5.58
N THR A 75 -6.93 5.00 5.35
CA THR A 75 -8.08 4.93 6.28
C THR A 75 -8.86 3.64 6.06
N ARG A 76 -9.05 3.26 4.79
CA ARG A 76 -9.74 2.01 4.41
C ARG A 76 -8.89 0.78 4.66
N SER A 77 -7.58 0.87 4.41
CA SER A 77 -6.65 -0.25 4.55
C SER A 77 -6.11 -0.46 5.97
N ARG A 78 -6.52 0.33 6.97
CA ARG A 78 -5.89 0.37 8.31
C ARG A 78 -5.69 -0.98 9.03
N TYR A 79 -6.57 -1.96 8.79
CA TYR A 79 -6.48 -3.29 9.42
C TYR A 79 -5.87 -4.37 8.52
N ALA A 80 -5.50 -4.01 7.29
CA ALA A 80 -4.95 -4.92 6.28
C ALA A 80 -3.91 -4.19 5.41
N LEU A 81 -3.21 -3.20 5.97
CA LEU A 81 -2.40 -2.27 5.19
C LEU A 81 -1.24 -3.01 4.51
N ALA A 82 -0.59 -3.92 5.23
CA ALA A 82 0.45 -4.78 4.69
C ALA A 82 -0.04 -5.60 3.49
N ARG A 83 -1.20 -6.23 3.63
CA ARG A 83 -1.84 -7.02 2.59
C ARG A 83 -2.18 -6.19 1.36
N VAL A 84 -2.82 -5.03 1.54
CA VAL A 84 -3.20 -4.13 0.43
C VAL A 84 -1.95 -3.61 -0.27
N ALA A 85 -0.96 -3.11 0.44
CA ALA A 85 0.26 -2.61 -0.19
C ALA A 85 1.05 -3.72 -0.91
N ALA A 86 1.12 -4.93 -0.35
CA ALA A 86 1.75 -6.07 -1.01
C ALA A 86 0.97 -6.51 -2.26
N HIS A 87 -0.37 -6.46 -2.22
CA HIS A 87 -1.22 -6.70 -3.38
C HIS A 87 -0.88 -5.70 -4.51
N GLU A 88 -0.91 -4.41 -4.22
CA GLU A 88 -0.63 -3.38 -5.23
C GLU A 88 0.81 -3.42 -5.74
N TYR A 89 1.78 -3.71 -4.87
CA TYR A 89 3.17 -3.94 -5.27
C TYR A 89 3.29 -5.06 -6.29
N MET A 90 2.50 -6.13 -6.15
CA MET A 90 2.57 -7.26 -7.08
C MET A 90 2.11 -6.89 -8.48
N HIS A 91 1.15 -5.97 -8.64
CA HIS A 91 0.79 -5.43 -9.96
C HIS A 91 1.99 -4.73 -10.62
N CYS A 92 2.76 -3.95 -9.85
CA CYS A 92 4.02 -3.35 -10.32
C CYS A 92 5.05 -4.41 -10.72
N ALA A 93 5.27 -5.41 -9.84
CA ALA A 93 6.25 -6.45 -10.08
C ALA A 93 5.87 -7.32 -11.29
N ALA A 94 4.59 -7.65 -11.46
CA ALA A 94 4.09 -8.39 -12.61
C ALA A 94 4.36 -7.66 -13.92
N ALA A 95 4.15 -6.33 -13.97
CA ALA A 95 4.49 -5.53 -15.13
C ALA A 95 6.00 -5.48 -15.41
N ARG A 96 6.82 -5.35 -14.36
CA ARG A 96 8.29 -5.30 -14.46
C ARG A 96 8.90 -6.61 -14.94
N TYR A 97 8.31 -7.73 -14.54
CA TYR A 97 8.82 -9.08 -14.79
C TYR A 97 8.05 -9.85 -15.87
N LEU A 98 7.03 -9.22 -16.49
CA LEU A 98 6.16 -9.83 -17.49
C LEU A 98 5.53 -11.14 -16.97
N LEU A 99 5.09 -11.13 -15.72
CA LEU A 99 4.54 -12.33 -15.08
C LEU A 99 3.12 -12.59 -15.58
N PRO A 100 2.79 -13.85 -15.91
CA PRO A 100 1.43 -14.22 -16.28
C PRO A 100 0.50 -14.09 -15.07
N GLY A 101 -0.71 -13.62 -15.32
CA GLY A 101 -1.77 -13.61 -14.30
C GLY A 101 -2.16 -15.02 -13.87
N ILE A 102 -2.66 -15.14 -12.64
CA ILE A 102 -3.06 -16.38 -12.00
C ILE A 102 -4.47 -16.21 -11.45
N PRO A 103 -5.52 -16.65 -12.17
CA PRO A 103 -6.89 -16.60 -11.68
C PRO A 103 -7.04 -17.35 -10.35
N ARG A 104 -7.74 -16.75 -9.39
CA ARG A 104 -8.03 -17.32 -8.07
C ARG A 104 -9.54 -17.24 -7.76
N PRO A 105 -10.39 -17.97 -8.49
CA PRO A 105 -11.84 -17.98 -8.25
C PRO A 105 -12.19 -18.46 -6.83
N ASP A 106 -11.33 -19.28 -6.21
CA ASP A 106 -11.46 -19.76 -4.84
C ASP A 106 -11.40 -18.62 -3.80
N LEU A 107 -10.85 -17.46 -4.16
CA LEU A 107 -10.75 -16.29 -3.29
C LEU A 107 -11.92 -15.30 -3.51
N GLY A 108 -12.77 -15.53 -4.50
CA GLY A 108 -13.95 -14.73 -4.83
C GLY A 108 -13.87 -14.05 -6.21
N ALA A 109 -15.03 -13.57 -6.67
CA ALA A 109 -15.23 -13.08 -8.04
C ALA A 109 -14.24 -11.98 -8.50
N HIS A 110 -13.80 -11.12 -7.57
CA HIS A 110 -12.82 -10.06 -7.89
C HIS A 110 -11.46 -10.63 -8.34
N PHE A 111 -11.07 -11.78 -7.82
CA PHE A 111 -9.79 -12.43 -8.09
C PHE A 111 -9.86 -13.46 -9.23
N GLU A 112 -10.99 -13.55 -9.93
CA GLU A 112 -11.11 -14.37 -11.15
C GLU A 112 -10.26 -13.82 -12.29
N SER A 113 -9.99 -12.50 -12.30
CA SER A 113 -9.04 -11.95 -13.23
C SER A 113 -7.62 -12.37 -12.85
N GLY A 114 -6.81 -12.74 -13.85
CA GLY A 114 -5.46 -13.25 -13.60
C GLY A 114 -4.54 -12.25 -12.89
N SER A 115 -4.64 -10.95 -13.21
CA SER A 115 -3.85 -9.92 -12.54
C SER A 115 -4.19 -9.83 -11.06
N GLU A 116 -5.48 -9.73 -10.72
CA GLU A 116 -5.94 -9.61 -9.34
C GLU A 116 -5.66 -10.88 -8.53
N GLY A 117 -5.85 -12.06 -9.13
CA GLY A 117 -5.56 -13.33 -8.46
C GLY A 117 -4.07 -13.56 -8.19
N LEU A 118 -3.18 -13.12 -9.09
CA LEU A 118 -1.74 -13.13 -8.86
C LEU A 118 -1.36 -12.14 -7.74
N ALA A 119 -1.89 -10.92 -7.78
CA ALA A 119 -1.61 -9.89 -6.79
C ALA A 119 -2.03 -10.31 -5.38
N GLU A 120 -3.24 -10.86 -5.28
CA GLU A 120 -3.78 -11.39 -4.03
C GLU A 120 -3.00 -12.60 -3.50
N THR A 121 -2.53 -13.47 -4.40
CA THR A 121 -1.65 -14.58 -4.01
C THR A 121 -0.37 -14.06 -3.37
N TYR A 122 0.29 -13.10 -3.99
CA TYR A 122 1.50 -12.50 -3.44
C TYR A 122 1.24 -11.82 -2.10
N ALA A 123 0.15 -11.07 -1.98
CA ALA A 123 -0.24 -10.42 -0.74
C ALA A 123 -0.37 -11.40 0.42
N ARG A 124 -0.96 -12.58 0.18
CA ARG A 124 -1.07 -13.65 1.18
C ARG A 124 0.29 -14.24 1.53
N ALA A 125 1.15 -14.49 0.54
CA ALA A 125 2.51 -14.96 0.78
C ALA A 125 3.33 -13.94 1.59
N TYR A 126 3.19 -12.66 1.29
CA TYR A 126 3.82 -11.56 2.02
C TYR A 126 3.38 -11.54 3.47
N VAL A 127 2.07 -11.52 3.75
CA VAL A 127 1.58 -11.47 5.12
C VAL A 127 1.97 -12.73 5.90
N ALA A 128 1.97 -13.90 5.26
CA ALA A 128 2.43 -15.14 5.88
C ALA A 128 3.92 -15.08 6.26
N ALA A 129 4.76 -14.46 5.43
CA ALA A 129 6.20 -14.36 5.68
C ALA A 129 6.57 -13.20 6.62
N CYS A 130 5.99 -12.02 6.41
CA CYS A 130 6.41 -10.75 6.97
C CYS A 130 5.46 -10.16 8.02
N GLY A 131 4.28 -10.78 8.21
CA GLY A 131 3.22 -10.25 9.06
C GLY A 131 2.70 -8.90 8.55
N ASP A 132 2.37 -8.02 9.49
CA ASP A 132 1.81 -6.69 9.20
C ASP A 132 2.87 -5.62 8.92
N SER A 133 4.16 -5.97 8.94
CA SER A 133 5.24 -5.00 8.70
C SER A 133 5.44 -4.74 7.21
N LEU A 134 5.55 -3.46 6.84
CA LEU A 134 5.88 -3.01 5.48
C LEU A 134 7.36 -2.73 5.23
N ARG A 135 8.21 -2.91 6.26
CA ARG A 135 9.66 -2.67 6.14
C ARG A 135 10.31 -3.47 5.02
N ALA A 136 9.82 -4.69 4.76
CA ALA A 136 10.37 -5.56 3.71
C ALA A 136 10.02 -5.08 2.29
N LEU A 137 9.01 -4.22 2.13
CA LEU A 137 8.74 -3.47 0.89
C LEU A 137 9.46 -2.11 0.87
N GLY A 138 10.34 -1.84 1.84
CA GLY A 138 11.11 -0.59 1.94
C GLY A 138 10.38 0.56 2.60
N TRP A 139 9.19 0.35 3.18
CA TRP A 139 8.49 1.42 3.89
C TRP A 139 9.16 1.75 5.24
N PRO A 140 9.16 3.03 5.64
CA PRO A 140 9.52 3.42 7.00
C PRO A 140 8.38 3.07 7.96
N ASP A 141 8.37 1.82 8.43
CA ASP A 141 7.35 1.27 9.33
C ASP A 141 7.94 0.94 10.71
N LEU A 142 7.14 1.11 11.75
CA LEU A 142 7.51 0.82 13.14
C LEU A 142 7.32 -0.66 13.49
N ALA A 143 6.47 -1.37 12.75
CA ALA A 143 6.31 -2.81 12.93
C ALA A 143 7.63 -3.55 12.58
N VAL A 144 8.01 -4.51 13.42
CA VAL A 144 9.18 -5.35 13.18
C VAL A 144 8.76 -6.48 12.24
N PRO A 145 9.45 -6.68 11.10
CA PRO A 145 9.11 -7.75 10.18
C PRO A 145 9.49 -9.11 10.77
N THR A 146 8.65 -10.11 10.53
CA THR A 146 8.98 -11.52 10.81
C THR A 146 9.89 -12.12 9.74
N CYS A 147 9.93 -11.51 8.55
CA CYS A 147 10.80 -11.89 7.44
C CYS A 147 12.07 -11.04 7.41
N ALA A 148 13.14 -11.59 6.83
CA ALA A 148 14.35 -10.83 6.51
C ALA A 148 14.19 -9.97 5.25
N GLU A 149 13.47 -10.50 4.26
CA GLU A 149 13.15 -9.87 2.99
C GLU A 149 11.71 -10.23 2.57
N ALA A 150 11.12 -9.41 1.70
CA ALA A 150 9.81 -9.72 1.12
C ALA A 150 9.92 -10.99 0.28
N PRO A 151 8.84 -11.78 0.06
CA PRO A 151 8.91 -12.88 -0.91
C PRO A 151 9.30 -12.39 -2.31
N ASP A 152 10.09 -13.16 -3.06
CA ASP A 152 10.40 -12.85 -4.47
C ASP A 152 9.12 -13.02 -5.33
N PRO A 153 8.64 -11.96 -6.00
CA PRO A 153 7.46 -12.01 -6.88
C PRO A 153 7.50 -13.12 -7.93
N ARG A 154 8.69 -13.41 -8.49
CA ARG A 154 8.87 -14.43 -9.54
C ARG A 154 8.73 -15.83 -8.96
N ALA A 155 9.25 -16.05 -7.75
CA ALA A 155 9.14 -17.35 -7.09
C ALA A 155 7.69 -17.66 -6.72
N VAL A 156 6.94 -16.67 -6.22
CA VAL A 156 5.51 -16.82 -5.92
C VAL A 156 4.72 -17.14 -7.19
N ALA A 157 4.97 -16.43 -8.30
CA ALA A 157 4.31 -16.70 -9.57
C ALA A 157 4.60 -18.11 -10.12
N ALA A 158 5.84 -18.60 -9.94
CA ALA A 158 6.25 -19.93 -10.42
C ALA A 158 5.64 -21.08 -9.59
N THR A 159 5.38 -20.86 -8.30
CA THR A 159 4.90 -21.91 -7.37
C THR A 159 3.50 -22.43 -7.71
N ILE A 160 2.68 -21.65 -8.44
CA ILE A 160 1.28 -22.01 -8.75
C ILE A 160 1.13 -22.60 -10.16
N GLN A 161 2.21 -22.64 -10.95
CA GLN A 161 2.21 -23.29 -12.26
C GLN A 161 2.51 -24.79 -12.19
N GLN A 162 2.70 -25.35 -10.99
CA GLN A 162 2.94 -26.78 -10.72
C GLN A 162 1.71 -27.40 -10.06
#